data_AF-A0A7S3HBY3-F1
#
_entry.id   AF-A0A7S3HBY3-F1
#
_cell.length_a   1.000
_cell.length_b   1.000
_cell.length_c   1.000
_cell.angle_alpha   90.00
_cell.angle_beta   90.00
_cell.angle_gamma   90.00
#
_symmetry.space_group_name_H-M   'P 1'
#
loop_
_entity.id
_entity.type
_entity.pdbx_description
1 polymer ?
#
loop_
_entity_poly.entity_id
_entity_poly.type
_entity_poly.pdbx_seq_one_letter_code
_entity_poly.pdbx_strand_id
1 'polypeptide(L)'
;VQYFQDAKFWKKFCDPQYAFCKVFTPSGILLKALLLQSGKSVNGYDGNNGVRLSSLPDIYQGYGRVNLASLLPQMVYTDALSPFTLFMDEMKLSELTEKVYTVHVTSSAQPLKVTLSWFDPPNEVFA
;
A
#
# COMPACT_ATOMS: atom_id res chain seq x y z
N VAL A 1 -11.73 10.34 14.79
CA VAL A 1 -13.04 9.66 14.99
C VAL A 1 -13.58 9.02 13.70
N GLN A 2 -13.15 9.46 12.50
CA GLN A 2 -13.64 8.93 11.22
C GLN A 2 -13.52 7.39 11.06
N TYR A 3 -12.46 6.75 11.58
CA TYR A 3 -12.22 5.31 11.38
C TYR A 3 -13.16 4.38 12.16
N PHE A 4 -13.95 4.92 13.10
CA PHE A 4 -14.90 4.16 13.90
C PHE A 4 -16.34 4.26 13.38
N GLN A 5 -16.53 4.78 12.17
CA GLN A 5 -17.83 4.81 11.50
C GLN A 5 -18.28 3.40 11.09
N ASP A 6 -19.59 3.19 11.01
CA ASP A 6 -20.17 1.89 10.70
C ASP A 6 -20.01 1.48 9.22
N ALA A 7 -20.31 0.21 8.92
CA ALA A 7 -20.23 -0.31 7.55
C ALA A 7 -21.18 0.41 6.58
N LYS A 8 -22.31 0.97 7.05
CA LYS A 8 -23.25 1.71 6.21
C LYS A 8 -22.66 3.04 5.76
N PHE A 9 -21.94 3.73 6.64
CA PHE A 9 -21.20 4.94 6.33
C PHE A 9 -20.19 4.70 5.22
N TRP A 10 -19.29 3.72 5.39
CA TRP A 10 -18.23 3.44 4.41
C TRP A 10 -18.78 2.98 3.06
N LYS A 11 -19.89 2.22 3.05
CA LYS A 11 -20.56 1.80 1.81
C LYS A 11 -21.00 2.98 0.93
N LYS A 12 -21.32 4.15 1.49
CA LYS A 12 -21.74 5.33 0.71
C LYS A 12 -20.62 5.93 -0.13
N PHE A 13 -19.38 5.82 0.34
CA PHE A 13 -18.21 6.41 -0.30
C PHE A 13 -17.41 5.43 -1.13
N CYS A 14 -17.86 4.20 -1.16
CA CYS A 14 -17.16 3.12 -1.78
C CYS A 14 -17.68 2.92 -3.20
N ASP A 15 -16.80 3.00 -4.18
CA ASP A 15 -17.18 2.82 -5.58
C ASP A 15 -17.45 1.31 -5.84
N PRO A 16 -18.68 0.95 -6.23
CA PRO A 16 -19.10 -0.44 -6.38
C PRO A 16 -18.38 -1.19 -7.50
N GLN A 17 -17.63 -0.50 -8.38
CA GLN A 17 -16.80 -1.12 -9.40
C GLN A 17 -15.54 -1.78 -8.79
N TYR A 18 -15.08 -1.33 -7.62
CA TYR A 18 -13.93 -1.94 -6.96
C TYR A 18 -14.32 -3.22 -6.21
N ALA A 19 -13.59 -4.31 -6.47
CA ALA A 19 -13.84 -5.61 -5.86
C ALA A 19 -13.83 -5.56 -4.31
N PHE A 20 -12.88 -4.81 -3.76
CA PHE A 20 -12.70 -4.64 -2.31
C PHE A 20 -13.77 -3.78 -1.63
N CYS A 21 -14.73 -3.26 -2.39
CA CYS A 21 -15.82 -2.45 -1.88
C CYS A 21 -16.94 -3.24 -1.21
N LYS A 22 -17.09 -4.52 -1.58
CA LYS A 22 -18.18 -5.37 -1.09
C LYS A 22 -17.82 -6.05 0.23
N VAL A 23 -16.64 -6.67 0.26
CA VAL A 23 -16.06 -7.37 1.41
C VAL A 23 -14.57 -7.13 1.38
N PHE A 24 -14.00 -6.66 2.49
CA PHE A 24 -12.58 -6.41 2.62
C PHE A 24 -11.94 -7.45 3.54
N THR A 25 -11.49 -8.54 2.95
CA THR A 25 -10.73 -9.61 3.61
C THR A 25 -9.38 -9.76 2.90
N PRO A 26 -8.42 -8.85 3.16
CA PRO A 26 -7.13 -8.84 2.45
C PRO A 26 -6.34 -10.10 2.79
N SER A 27 -5.69 -10.70 1.80
CA SER A 27 -4.73 -11.77 2.06
C SER A 27 -3.50 -11.25 2.80
N GLY A 28 -2.69 -12.18 3.33
CA GLY A 28 -1.39 -11.82 3.91
C GLY A 28 -0.44 -11.16 2.89
N ILE A 29 -0.56 -11.50 1.61
CA ILE A 29 0.22 -10.91 0.52
C ILE A 29 -0.18 -9.46 0.31
N LEU A 30 -1.49 -9.19 0.19
CA LEU A 30 -2.00 -7.83 0.01
C LEU A 30 -1.70 -6.97 1.24
N LEU A 31 -1.86 -7.52 2.45
CA LEU A 31 -1.52 -6.81 3.69
C LEU A 31 -0.05 -6.44 3.75
N LYS A 32 0.86 -7.35 3.36
CA LYS A 32 2.29 -7.07 3.26
C LYS A 32 2.55 -5.95 2.25
N ALA A 33 2.00 -6.04 1.04
CA ALA A 33 2.15 -5.02 0.00
C ALA A 33 1.70 -3.64 0.50
N LEU A 34 0.55 -3.56 1.19
CA LEU A 34 0.04 -2.31 1.74
C LEU A 34 0.95 -1.72 2.81
N LEU A 35 1.44 -2.53 3.76
CA LEU A 35 2.32 -2.04 4.81
C LEU A 35 3.65 -1.50 4.23
N LEU A 36 4.24 -2.19 3.26
CA LEU A 36 5.45 -1.74 2.56
C LEU A 36 5.19 -0.47 1.71
N GLN A 37 4.04 -0.42 1.03
CA GLN A 37 3.57 0.75 0.27
C GLN A 37 3.39 1.97 1.18
N SER A 38 2.99 1.79 2.44
CA SER A 38 2.86 2.88 3.42
C SER A 38 4.19 3.41 3.96
N GLY A 39 5.28 2.69 3.75
CA GLY A 39 6.57 3.01 4.36
C GLY A 39 7.07 4.41 4.01
N LYS A 40 7.39 5.19 5.05
CA LYS A 40 7.94 6.55 4.98
C LYS A 40 9.37 6.56 5.49
N SER A 41 10.26 7.24 4.79
CA SER A 41 11.66 7.39 5.20
C SER A 41 11.73 8.06 6.57
N VAL A 42 12.66 7.59 7.40
CA VAL A 42 12.99 8.20 8.69
C VAL A 42 14.31 8.95 8.56
N ASN A 43 14.48 9.99 9.37
CA ASN A 43 15.59 10.94 9.18
C ASN A 43 16.92 10.46 9.77
N GLY A 44 16.90 9.40 10.57
CA GLY A 44 18.10 8.88 11.23
C GLY A 44 17.81 7.58 11.98
N TYR A 45 18.89 6.86 12.23
CA TYR A 45 18.92 5.67 13.08
C TYR A 45 19.94 5.90 14.19
N ASP A 46 19.49 5.85 15.45
CA ASP A 46 20.31 6.17 16.63
C ASP A 46 21.24 5.02 17.07
N GLY A 47 21.26 3.89 16.35
CA GLY A 47 22.27 2.84 16.58
C GLY A 47 23.61 3.17 15.89
N ASN A 48 24.72 2.75 16.50
CA ASN A 48 26.09 2.90 15.97
C ASN A 48 26.50 4.34 15.61
N ASN A 49 26.48 5.26 16.58
CA ASN A 49 26.92 6.67 16.44
C ASN A 49 26.10 7.53 15.47
N GLY A 50 24.87 7.13 15.16
CA GLY A 50 23.98 7.88 14.26
C GLY A 50 24.33 7.64 12.80
N VAL A 51 23.53 6.82 12.11
CA VAL A 51 23.70 6.58 10.68
C VAL A 51 22.74 7.47 9.90
N ARG A 52 23.28 8.24 8.94
CA ARG A 52 22.46 8.96 7.96
C ARG A 52 21.88 7.93 6.98
N LEU A 53 20.55 7.90 6.91
CA LEU A 53 19.84 6.94 6.09
C LEU A 53 19.78 7.38 4.63
N SER A 54 19.79 6.41 3.72
CA SER A 54 19.71 6.63 2.28
C SER A 54 18.24 6.70 1.81
N SER A 55 18.04 6.72 0.49
CA SER A 55 16.72 6.50 -0.11
C SER A 55 16.21 5.10 0.22
N LEU A 56 14.90 4.95 0.35
CA LEU A 56 14.25 3.66 0.52
C LEU A 56 14.35 2.79 -0.75
N PRO A 57 14.45 1.45 -0.62
CA PRO A 57 14.69 0.73 0.62
C PRO A 57 16.17 0.74 1.05
N ASP A 58 16.45 0.55 2.33
CA ASP A 58 17.84 0.33 2.82
C ASP A 58 17.93 -0.67 3.98
N ILE A 59 19.16 -1.01 4.38
CA ILE A 59 19.44 -2.05 5.39
C ILE A 59 19.02 -1.68 6.81
N TYR A 60 18.83 -0.40 7.12
CA TYR A 60 18.51 0.08 8.46
C TYR A 60 17.02 0.30 8.65
N GLN A 61 16.34 0.89 7.66
CA GLN A 61 14.91 1.21 7.75
C GLN A 61 14.03 0.32 6.86
N GLY A 62 14.61 -0.59 6.07
CA GLY A 62 13.86 -1.42 5.13
C GLY A 62 13.08 -0.55 4.16
N TYR A 63 11.76 -0.76 4.09
CA TYR A 63 10.85 0.07 3.28
C TYR A 63 10.35 1.33 4.00
N GLY A 64 10.89 1.64 5.18
CA GLY A 64 10.55 2.79 5.99
C GLY A 64 9.55 2.48 7.10
N ARG A 65 9.25 3.49 7.92
CA ARG A 65 8.28 3.39 9.01
C ARG A 65 6.86 3.37 8.44
N VAL A 66 6.05 2.42 8.91
CA VAL A 66 4.64 2.30 8.52
C VAL A 66 3.88 3.62 8.77
N ASN A 67 3.17 4.09 7.75
CA ASN A 67 2.31 5.27 7.82
C ASN A 67 0.87 4.89 7.42
N LEU A 68 0.09 4.34 8.35
CA LEU A 68 -1.28 3.90 8.08
C LEU A 68 -2.18 5.00 7.51
N ALA A 69 -1.91 6.26 7.84
CA ALA A 69 -2.69 7.39 7.33
C ALA A 69 -2.58 7.58 5.80
N SER A 70 -1.58 6.96 5.13
CA SER A 70 -1.50 6.95 3.66
C SER A 70 -2.28 5.81 3.02
N LEU A 71 -2.73 4.82 3.79
CA LEU A 71 -3.51 3.67 3.31
C LEU A 71 -5.00 3.80 3.57
N LEU A 72 -5.39 4.73 4.44
CA LEU A 72 -6.78 4.90 4.84
C LEU A 72 -7.34 6.16 4.18
N PRO A 73 -8.58 6.09 3.65
CA PRO A 73 -9.24 7.27 3.11
C PRO A 73 -9.37 8.33 4.20
N GLN A 74 -8.92 9.55 3.90
CA GLN A 74 -9.13 10.71 4.74
C GLN A 74 -10.41 11.38 4.32
N MET A 75 -11.45 11.29 5.15
CA MET A 75 -12.71 11.93 4.88
C MET A 75 -12.60 13.39 5.30
N VAL A 76 -12.84 14.30 4.36
CA VAL A 76 -13.22 15.67 4.70
C VAL A 76 -14.75 15.64 4.82
N TYR A 77 -15.31 16.18 5.91
CA TYR A 77 -16.77 16.23 6.11
C TYR A 77 -17.48 17.22 5.17
N THR A 78 -16.76 17.77 4.20
CA THR A 78 -17.34 18.52 3.08
C THR A 78 -17.59 17.51 1.96
N ASP A 79 -18.65 17.68 1.17
CA ASP A 79 -19.06 16.74 0.10
C ASP A 79 -18.01 16.51 -1.02
N ALA A 80 -16.80 17.05 -0.87
CA ALA A 80 -15.65 16.75 -1.69
C ALA A 80 -14.87 15.58 -1.09
N LEU A 81 -14.96 14.41 -1.73
CA LEU A 81 -14.03 13.31 -1.53
C LEU A 81 -12.59 13.85 -1.63
N SER A 82 -11.81 13.72 -0.56
CA SER A 82 -10.35 13.88 -0.66
C SER A 82 -9.85 12.89 -1.72
N PRO A 83 -8.96 13.28 -2.64
CA PRO A 83 -8.44 12.38 -3.66
C PRO A 83 -7.60 11.29 -3.00
N PHE A 84 -8.27 10.20 -2.62
CA PHE A 84 -7.63 8.97 -2.17
C PHE A 84 -7.22 8.19 -3.41
N THR A 85 -5.92 8.14 -3.69
CA THR A 85 -5.35 7.65 -4.96
C THR A 85 -4.76 6.24 -4.86
N LEU A 86 -5.19 5.46 -3.87
CA LEU A 86 -4.72 4.09 -3.70
C LEU A 86 -5.49 3.12 -4.61
N PHE A 87 -4.77 2.47 -5.51
CA PHE A 87 -5.24 1.31 -6.25
C PHE A 87 -4.67 0.04 -5.62
N MET A 88 -5.51 -1.00 -5.53
CA MET A 88 -5.14 -2.30 -4.98
C MET A 88 -5.72 -3.39 -5.86
N ASP A 89 -4.92 -4.42 -6.14
CA ASP A 89 -5.36 -5.62 -6.84
C ASP A 89 -4.68 -6.85 -6.21
N GLU A 90 -5.34 -7.99 -6.32
CA GLU A 90 -4.81 -9.27 -5.89
C GLU A 90 -5.17 -10.33 -6.93
N MET A 91 -4.17 -11.06 -7.40
CA MET A 91 -4.37 -12.05 -8.44
C MET A 91 -3.40 -13.22 -8.32
N LYS A 92 -3.70 -14.27 -9.08
CA LYS A 92 -2.80 -15.39 -9.34
C LYS A 92 -2.37 -15.34 -10.79
N LEU A 93 -1.10 -15.62 -11.04
CA LEU A 93 -0.55 -15.76 -12.38
C LEU A 93 -0.08 -17.20 -12.56
N SER A 94 -0.28 -17.72 -13.77
CA SER A 94 0.31 -18.99 -14.18
C SER A 94 1.69 -18.73 -14.79
N GLU A 95 2.50 -19.78 -14.90
CA GLU A 95 3.79 -19.71 -15.58
C GLU A 95 3.63 -19.15 -17.01
N LEU A 96 4.60 -18.32 -17.42
CA LEU A 96 4.63 -17.67 -18.73
C LEU A 96 3.40 -16.80 -19.05
N THR A 97 2.67 -16.34 -18.03
CA THR A 97 1.58 -15.37 -18.18
C THR A 97 1.94 -14.02 -17.59
N GLU A 98 1.37 -12.96 -18.17
CA GLU A 98 1.63 -11.59 -17.76
C GLU A 98 0.32 -10.85 -17.46
N LYS A 99 0.41 -9.89 -16.54
CA LYS A 99 -0.63 -8.88 -16.30
C LYS A 99 -0.04 -7.50 -16.48
N VAL A 100 -0.68 -6.70 -17.32
CA VAL A 100 -0.25 -5.34 -17.62
C VAL A 100 -1.20 -4.34 -16.96
N TYR A 101 -0.62 -3.33 -16.30
CA TYR A 101 -1.32 -2.18 -15.74
C TYR A 101 -0.78 -0.91 -16.39
N THR A 102 -1.68 0.00 -16.76
CA THR A 102 -1.32 1.34 -17.28
C THR A 102 -1.71 2.39 -16.26
N VAL A 103 -0.72 3.17 -15.79
CA VAL A 103 -0.93 4.24 -14.80
C VAL A 103 -0.66 5.59 -15.45
N HIS A 104 -1.67 6.46 -15.45
CA HIS A 104 -1.54 7.83 -15.97
C HIS A 104 -1.21 8.80 -14.85
N VAL A 105 0.04 9.27 -14.80
CA VAL A 105 0.48 10.29 -13.82
C VAL A 105 0.17 11.67 -14.38
N THR A 106 -0.71 12.40 -13.70
CA THR A 106 -1.19 13.73 -14.14
C THR A 106 -0.51 14.91 -13.46
N SER A 107 0.27 14.67 -12.40
CA SER A 107 0.99 15.70 -11.64
C SER A 107 2.27 15.14 -11.04
N SER A 108 3.33 15.96 -10.99
CA SER A 108 4.59 15.66 -10.30
C SER A 108 4.59 16.05 -8.82
N ALA A 109 3.48 16.59 -8.30
CA ALA A 109 3.37 17.02 -6.91
C ALA A 109 3.49 15.84 -5.91
N GLN A 110 3.19 14.62 -6.34
CA GLN A 110 3.40 13.40 -5.56
C GLN A 110 4.05 12.32 -6.44
N PRO A 111 5.08 11.60 -5.94
CA PRO A 111 5.70 10.52 -6.69
C PRO A 111 4.75 9.32 -6.81
N LEU A 112 4.78 8.66 -7.97
CA LEU A 112 4.16 7.35 -8.13
C LEU A 112 4.96 6.31 -7.32
N LYS A 113 4.28 5.58 -6.43
CA LYS A 113 4.85 4.45 -5.69
C LYS A 113 4.06 3.19 -6.04
N VAL A 114 4.74 2.12 -6.43
CA VAL A 114 4.14 0.82 -6.75
C VAL A 114 4.84 -0.24 -5.92
N THR A 115 4.05 -1.09 -5.25
CA THR A 115 4.57 -2.23 -4.49
C THR A 115 3.94 -3.52 -5.01
N LEU A 116 4.79 -4.46 -5.41
CA LEU A 116 4.40 -5.83 -5.73
C LEU A 116 4.86 -6.75 -4.58
N SER A 117 4.01 -7.68 -4.18
CA SER A 117 4.37 -8.69 -3.19
C SER A 117 3.74 -10.03 -3.54
N TRP A 118 4.42 -11.10 -3.16
CA TRP A 118 3.95 -12.48 -3.29
C TRP A 118 4.44 -13.30 -2.10
N PHE A 119 3.82 -14.45 -1.88
CA PHE A 119 4.39 -15.51 -1.06
C PHE A 119 5.06 -16.49 -2.00
N ASP A 120 6.38 -16.56 -1.87
CA ASP A 120 7.17 -17.55 -2.56
C ASP A 120 6.89 -18.93 -1.96
N PRO A 121 6.91 -20.02 -2.76
CA PRO A 121 7.00 -21.36 -2.21
C PRO A 121 8.20 -21.46 -1.25
N PRO A 122 8.15 -22.35 -0.24
CA PRO A 122 9.30 -22.56 0.62
C PRO A 122 10.52 -22.96 -0.22
N ASN A 123 11.70 -22.45 0.15
CA ASN A 123 12.94 -22.83 -0.51
C ASN A 123 13.21 -24.33 -0.28
N GLU A 124 13.47 -25.08 -1.36
CA GLU A 124 13.91 -26.46 -1.27
C GLU A 124 15.43 -26.54 -1.39
N VAL A 125 16.08 -27.26 -0.47
CA VAL A 125 17.55 -27.31 -0.35
C VAL A 125 18.22 -28.08 -1.50
N PHE A 126 17.45 -28.66 -2.41
CA PHE A 126 17.93 -29.62 -3.43
C PHE A 126 17.58 -29.26 -4.89
N ALA A 127 17.23 -28.00 -5.17
CA ALA A 127 16.99 -27.54 -6.53
C ALA A 127 18.29 -27.37 -7.34
#